data_AF-A0AAD9V4T5-F1
#
_entry.id   AF-A0AAD9V4T5-F1
#
_cell.length_a   1.000
_cell.length_b   1.000
_cell.length_c   1.000
_cell.angle_alpha   90.00
_cell.angle_beta   90.00
_cell.angle_gamma   90.00
#
_symmetry.space_group_name_H-M   'P 1'
#
loop_
_entity.id
_entity.type
_entity.pdbx_description
1 polymer ?
#
loop_
_entity_poly.entity_id
_entity_poly.type
_entity_poly.pdbx_seq_one_letter_code
_entity_poly.pdbx_strand_id
1 'polypeptide(L)'
;MESAMLSAKFLVVFILLFSHFQNGTESWRRRRRRRACTPQDCQVSSWYSWNSCSVSTCGRQGSQSRSRSVASSASCGGASCPDLYESRHCYGSSSENCQLSSWSQWSACTAKRCGSSAMQTSTRHRITTEKCGGWCTTIFRKTQKCIRGPANCELSSWSEWSTCNGTVCTAGHGTQVSLRHKTIKETCGGTCTSTLRKTRNCTKSITRKAVECQLSPWSEWGDCKRTSCKLSGIQTRTRKKTVKEECPGTCKYALHQTKLCTQPRLPCFNGGTYKPNITGCVCMQGYYGVCCLQSSESSDGLGNRDSTKTGGLTISISISGGVVFYLQAEKLAHGNWKSHFYAKEVTPRTVKSWRRGHRRRACTPQDCQLSSWDSWSSCSASTCRRQGSQSRSRSGTSYASCGGACTELYES
;
A
#
# COMPACT_ATOMS: atom_id res chain seq x y z
N MET A 1 -39.95 -142.19 -22.75
CA MET A 1 -40.34 -140.77 -22.81
C MET A 1 -40.16 -140.13 -21.42
N GLU A 2 -38.93 -140.08 -20.89
CA GLU A 2 -38.67 -139.46 -19.56
C GLU A 2 -37.45 -138.52 -19.53
N SER A 3 -36.61 -138.47 -20.57
CA SER A 3 -35.39 -137.66 -20.58
C SER A 3 -35.53 -136.24 -21.17
N ALA A 4 -36.68 -135.88 -21.75
CA ALA A 4 -36.85 -134.58 -22.43
C ALA A 4 -37.36 -133.44 -21.54
N MET A 5 -37.96 -133.73 -20.37
CA MET A 5 -38.57 -132.71 -19.50
C MET A 5 -37.61 -132.02 -18.52
N LEU A 6 -36.39 -132.53 -18.34
CA LEU A 6 -35.37 -131.85 -17.54
C LEU A 6 -34.74 -130.65 -18.30
N SER A 7 -34.68 -130.69 -19.63
CA SER A 7 -33.97 -129.66 -20.43
C SER A 7 -34.65 -128.28 -20.43
N ALA A 8 -35.99 -128.22 -20.44
CA ALA A 8 -36.72 -126.96 -20.55
C ALA A 8 -36.69 -126.12 -19.25
N LYS A 9 -36.61 -126.76 -18.07
CA LYS A 9 -36.59 -126.07 -16.77
C LYS A 9 -35.26 -125.36 -16.51
N PHE A 10 -34.14 -125.91 -16.99
CA PHE A 10 -32.83 -125.29 -16.83
C PHE A 10 -32.66 -124.03 -17.68
N LEU A 11 -33.21 -124.00 -18.90
CA LEU A 11 -33.11 -122.82 -19.79
C LEU A 11 -33.84 -121.59 -19.24
N VAL A 12 -35.02 -121.77 -18.63
CA VAL A 12 -35.79 -120.66 -18.05
C VAL A 12 -35.06 -120.06 -16.84
N VAL A 13 -34.47 -120.90 -15.98
CA VAL A 13 -33.67 -120.44 -14.84
C VAL A 13 -32.41 -119.71 -15.31
N PHE A 14 -31.75 -120.20 -16.37
CA PHE A 14 -30.55 -119.57 -16.90
C PHE A 14 -30.84 -118.19 -17.52
N ILE A 15 -31.96 -118.03 -18.24
CA ILE A 15 -32.36 -116.74 -18.83
C ILE A 15 -32.71 -115.73 -17.74
N LEU A 16 -33.44 -116.14 -16.69
CA LEU A 16 -33.78 -115.26 -15.57
C LEU A 16 -32.53 -114.80 -14.80
N LEU A 17 -31.57 -115.71 -14.56
CA LEU A 17 -30.29 -115.36 -13.94
C LEU A 17 -29.45 -114.40 -14.81
N PHE A 18 -29.45 -114.59 -16.13
CA PHE A 18 -28.69 -113.71 -17.04
C PHE A 18 -29.29 -112.30 -17.13
N SER A 19 -30.63 -112.18 -17.10
CA SER A 19 -31.33 -110.89 -17.10
C SER A 19 -31.09 -110.07 -15.82
N HIS A 20 -30.90 -110.74 -14.67
CA HIS A 20 -30.55 -110.07 -13.42
C HIS A 20 -29.09 -109.57 -13.38
N PHE A 21 -28.19 -110.26 -14.08
CA PHE A 21 -26.76 -109.89 -14.10
C PHE A 21 -26.46 -108.64 -14.93
N GLN A 22 -27.24 -108.34 -15.97
CA GLN A 22 -27.00 -107.18 -16.84
C GLN A 22 -27.31 -105.82 -16.18
N ASN A 23 -28.19 -105.79 -15.16
CA ASN A 23 -28.57 -104.54 -14.49
C ASN A 23 -27.55 -104.06 -13.44
N GLY A 24 -26.58 -104.90 -13.03
CA GLY A 24 -25.57 -104.53 -12.03
C GLY A 24 -24.43 -103.65 -12.56
N THR A 25 -24.13 -103.72 -13.87
CA THR A 25 -22.91 -103.13 -14.47
C THR A 25 -23.00 -101.63 -14.70
N GLU A 26 -24.19 -101.08 -14.95
CA GLU A 26 -24.42 -99.64 -15.16
C GLU A 26 -24.33 -98.84 -13.84
N SER A 27 -24.82 -99.42 -12.74
CA SER A 27 -24.71 -98.84 -11.39
C SER A 27 -23.28 -98.70 -10.88
N TRP A 28 -22.35 -99.55 -11.35
CA TRP A 28 -20.93 -99.49 -11.00
C TRP A 28 -20.19 -98.37 -11.74
N ARG A 29 -20.53 -98.10 -13.01
CA ARG A 29 -19.89 -97.03 -13.82
C ARG A 29 -20.20 -95.62 -13.31
N ARG A 30 -21.39 -95.38 -12.76
CA ARG A 30 -21.77 -94.07 -12.18
C ARG A 30 -21.07 -93.76 -10.84
N ARG A 31 -20.66 -94.78 -10.08
CA ARG A 31 -20.06 -94.61 -8.75
C ARG A 31 -18.58 -94.21 -8.81
N ARG A 32 -17.84 -94.67 -9.83
CA ARG A 32 -16.38 -94.44 -9.98
C ARG A 32 -16.00 -93.06 -10.56
N ARG A 33 -16.96 -92.25 -11.04
CA ARG A 33 -16.72 -90.86 -11.47
C ARG A 33 -16.80 -89.82 -10.33
N ARG A 34 -17.05 -90.25 -9.08
CA ARG A 34 -16.99 -89.33 -7.95
C ARG A 34 -15.54 -89.11 -7.51
N ARG A 35 -15.00 -87.99 -8.00
CA ARG A 35 -13.89 -87.19 -7.43
C ARG A 35 -12.47 -87.72 -7.68
N ALA A 36 -12.01 -87.60 -8.94
CA ALA A 36 -10.59 -87.36 -9.17
C ALA A 36 -10.27 -85.95 -8.65
N CYS A 37 -9.52 -85.85 -7.55
CA CYS A 37 -9.00 -84.59 -7.08
C CYS A 37 -7.50 -84.55 -7.38
N THR A 38 -7.04 -83.49 -8.05
CA THR A 38 -5.63 -83.27 -8.35
C THR A 38 -4.92 -82.81 -7.07
N PRO A 39 -3.81 -83.45 -6.65
CA PRO A 39 -3.00 -82.96 -5.54
C PRO A 39 -2.58 -81.51 -5.79
N GLN A 40 -2.82 -80.64 -4.81
CA GLN A 40 -2.34 -79.25 -4.85
C GLN A 40 -1.48 -79.01 -3.62
N ASP A 41 -0.24 -78.64 -3.86
CA ASP A 41 0.70 -78.29 -2.80
C ASP A 41 0.32 -76.95 -2.16
N CYS A 42 0.70 -76.78 -0.90
CA CYS A 42 0.50 -75.51 -0.23
C CYS A 42 1.32 -74.39 -0.89
N GLN A 43 0.66 -73.27 -1.20
CA GLN A 43 1.27 -72.06 -1.68
C GLN A 43 1.34 -71.02 -0.55
N VAL A 44 2.48 -70.33 -0.43
CA VAL A 44 2.73 -69.32 0.62
C VAL A 44 3.03 -67.96 -0.01
N SER A 45 2.78 -66.89 0.74
CA SER A 45 3.10 -65.52 0.33
C SER A 45 4.62 -65.28 0.32
N SER A 46 5.01 -64.13 -0.24
CA SER A 46 6.32 -63.54 0.02
C SER A 46 6.50 -63.26 1.52
N TRP A 47 7.75 -63.30 1.97
CA TRP A 47 8.11 -62.94 3.34
C TRP A 47 7.77 -61.48 3.65
N TYR A 48 7.22 -61.24 4.84
CA TYR A 48 7.19 -59.91 5.41
C TYR A 48 8.61 -59.43 5.75
N SER A 49 8.76 -58.11 5.91
CA SER A 49 10.01 -57.50 6.37
C SER A 49 10.41 -58.06 7.73
N TRP A 50 11.72 -58.10 8.00
CA TRP A 50 12.24 -58.48 9.30
C TRP A 50 11.76 -57.53 10.40
N ASN A 51 11.41 -58.10 11.55
CA ASN A 51 11.16 -57.36 12.78
C ASN A 51 12.44 -56.65 13.26
N SER A 52 12.28 -55.66 14.15
CA SER A 52 13.42 -55.04 14.83
C SER A 52 14.26 -56.08 15.59
N CYS A 53 15.56 -55.81 15.69
CA CYS A 53 16.45 -56.67 16.46
C CYS A 53 16.00 -56.71 17.94
N SER A 54 16.02 -57.89 18.55
CA SER A 54 15.64 -58.09 19.96
C SER A 54 16.50 -57.30 20.94
N VAL A 55 17.69 -56.86 20.51
CA VAL A 55 18.62 -56.07 21.31
C VAL A 55 18.75 -54.68 20.69
N SER A 56 18.41 -53.67 21.48
CA SER A 56 18.62 -52.25 21.15
C SER A 56 20.01 -51.76 21.59
N THR A 57 20.72 -52.53 22.42
CA THR A 57 22.07 -52.23 22.87
C THR A 57 23.10 -52.45 21.77
N CYS A 58 23.94 -51.46 21.60
CA CYS A 58 24.77 -51.28 20.41
C CYS A 58 25.89 -52.31 20.31
N GLY A 59 26.07 -52.89 19.12
CA GLY A 59 27.10 -53.91 18.87
C GLY A 59 26.88 -55.26 19.58
N ARG A 60 25.82 -55.40 20.40
CA ARG A 60 25.47 -56.68 21.01
C ARG A 60 24.63 -57.52 20.05
N GLN A 61 24.90 -58.82 20.03
CA GLN A 61 24.15 -59.78 19.24
C GLN A 61 22.75 -59.96 19.83
N GLY A 62 21.74 -59.86 18.98
CA GLY A 62 20.34 -60.20 19.23
C GLY A 62 19.80 -61.13 18.15
N SER A 63 18.48 -61.28 18.10
CA SER A 63 17.79 -62.03 17.05
C SER A 63 16.64 -61.22 16.49
N GLN A 64 16.36 -61.40 15.20
CA GLN A 64 15.21 -60.81 14.51
C GLN A 64 14.47 -61.93 13.78
N SER A 65 13.17 -61.75 13.59
CA SER A 65 12.32 -62.73 12.95
C SER A 65 11.42 -62.12 11.88
N ARG A 66 10.96 -62.96 10.96
CA ARG A 66 9.96 -62.60 9.96
C ARG A 66 8.98 -63.75 9.76
N SER A 67 7.81 -63.43 9.24
CA SER A 67 6.76 -64.40 8.94
C SER A 67 6.26 -64.25 7.49
N ARG A 68 5.53 -65.26 7.02
CA ARG A 68 4.75 -65.25 5.77
C ARG A 68 3.43 -65.97 5.98
N SER A 69 2.43 -65.68 5.17
CA SER A 69 1.11 -66.30 5.28
C SER A 69 0.92 -67.41 4.25
N VAL A 70 -0.01 -68.32 4.53
CA VAL A 70 -0.45 -69.33 3.57
C VAL A 70 -1.39 -68.66 2.57
N ALA A 71 -1.01 -68.66 1.29
CA ALA A 71 -1.83 -68.15 0.21
C ALA A 71 -2.87 -69.19 -0.25
N SER A 72 -2.52 -70.48 -0.22
CA SER A 72 -3.45 -71.58 -0.51
C SER A 72 -3.02 -72.84 0.25
N SER A 73 -3.94 -73.46 0.96
CA SER A 73 -3.69 -74.68 1.74
C SER A 73 -3.50 -75.90 0.85
N ALA A 74 -2.66 -76.85 1.29
CA ALA A 74 -2.52 -78.14 0.61
C ALA A 74 -3.87 -78.87 0.54
N SER A 75 -4.16 -79.51 -0.60
CA SER A 75 -5.36 -80.33 -0.77
C SER A 75 -5.07 -81.59 -1.57
N CYS A 76 -5.92 -82.61 -1.36
CA CYS A 76 -5.92 -83.84 -2.15
C CYS A 76 -4.57 -84.58 -2.17
N GLY A 77 -3.88 -84.60 -1.02
CA GLY A 77 -2.59 -85.28 -0.86
C GLY A 77 -1.37 -84.47 -1.29
N GLY A 78 -1.53 -83.18 -1.63
CA GLY A 78 -0.41 -82.29 -1.90
C GLY A 78 0.47 -82.00 -0.67
N ALA A 79 1.67 -81.48 -0.92
CA ALA A 79 2.68 -81.23 0.09
C ALA A 79 2.28 -80.12 1.09
N SER A 80 2.60 -80.34 2.36
CA SER A 80 2.40 -79.37 3.45
C SER A 80 3.16 -78.06 3.21
N CYS A 81 2.67 -76.98 3.83
CA CYS A 81 3.31 -75.67 3.70
C CYS A 81 4.75 -75.69 4.22
N PRO A 82 5.69 -75.03 3.52
CA PRO A 82 7.03 -74.79 4.06
C PRO A 82 6.98 -73.82 5.25
N ASP A 83 8.08 -73.69 5.99
CA ASP A 83 8.14 -72.88 7.21
C ASP A 83 7.56 -71.47 7.03
N LEU A 84 6.67 -71.08 7.95
CA LEU A 84 5.99 -69.78 7.92
C LEU A 84 6.71 -68.72 8.77
N TYR A 85 7.75 -69.12 9.48
CA TYR A 85 8.52 -68.29 10.39
C TYR A 85 10.01 -68.55 10.22
N GLU A 86 10.81 -67.48 10.21
CA GLU A 86 12.27 -67.57 10.15
C GLU A 86 12.89 -66.61 11.16
N SER A 87 13.95 -67.05 11.83
CA SER A 87 14.76 -66.23 12.74
C SER A 87 16.22 -66.19 12.30
N ARG A 88 16.88 -65.06 12.53
CA ARG A 88 18.32 -64.89 12.28
C ARG A 88 18.96 -64.00 13.32
N HIS A 89 20.29 -64.09 13.44
CA HIS A 89 21.06 -63.15 14.24
C HIS A 89 21.01 -61.73 13.67
N CYS A 90 21.06 -60.76 14.57
CA CYS A 90 21.23 -59.34 14.27
C CYS A 90 22.15 -58.72 15.31
N TYR A 91 22.64 -57.53 15.04
CA TYR A 91 23.40 -56.74 16.02
C TYR A 91 22.64 -55.44 16.27
N GLY A 92 22.64 -54.98 17.51
CA GLY A 92 22.08 -53.66 17.85
C GLY A 92 22.82 -52.54 17.09
N SER A 93 22.18 -51.38 16.97
CA SER A 93 22.62 -50.26 16.14
C SER A 93 24.11 -49.89 16.30
N SER A 94 24.73 -49.36 15.25
CA SER A 94 26.12 -48.89 15.26
C SER A 94 26.29 -47.60 16.06
N SER A 95 27.51 -47.35 16.54
CA SER A 95 27.89 -46.06 17.11
C SER A 95 27.76 -44.96 16.05
N GLU A 96 26.96 -43.93 16.35
CA GLU A 96 26.76 -42.78 15.49
C GLU A 96 27.08 -41.52 16.29
N ASN A 97 28.06 -40.74 15.82
CA ASN A 97 28.34 -39.42 16.38
C ASN A 97 27.20 -38.44 16.09
N CYS A 98 27.11 -37.38 16.88
CA CYS A 98 26.09 -36.35 16.65
C CYS A 98 26.33 -35.62 15.32
N GLN A 99 25.24 -35.25 14.63
CA GLN A 99 25.32 -34.35 13.49
C GLN A 99 25.07 -32.92 13.94
N LEU A 100 25.91 -31.98 13.52
CA LEU A 100 25.80 -30.56 13.83
C LEU A 100 25.39 -29.74 12.61
N SER A 101 24.72 -28.62 12.86
CA SER A 101 24.48 -27.63 11.83
C SER A 101 25.79 -26.95 11.40
N SER A 102 25.77 -26.38 10.20
CA SER A 102 26.75 -25.35 9.84
C SER A 102 26.76 -24.22 10.87
N TRP A 103 27.91 -23.59 11.04
CA TRP A 103 28.02 -22.36 11.83
C TRP A 103 27.13 -21.27 11.24
N SER A 104 26.45 -20.52 12.11
CA SER A 104 25.71 -19.33 11.72
C SER A 104 26.65 -18.28 11.14
N GLN A 105 26.10 -17.33 10.39
CA GLN A 105 26.80 -16.07 10.14
C GLN A 105 27.19 -15.42 11.47
N TRP A 106 28.30 -14.68 11.46
CA TRP A 106 28.74 -13.92 12.61
C TRP A 106 27.70 -12.86 12.99
N SER A 107 27.42 -12.74 14.29
CA SER A 107 26.55 -11.67 14.80
C SER A 107 27.06 -10.29 14.37
N ALA A 108 26.21 -9.27 14.36
CA ALA A 108 26.66 -7.88 14.13
C ALA A 108 27.77 -7.48 15.13
N CYS A 109 28.71 -6.65 14.67
CA CYS A 109 29.81 -6.17 15.52
C CYS A 109 29.24 -5.21 16.56
N THR A 110 29.38 -5.56 17.84
CA THR A 110 28.79 -4.83 18.98
C THR A 110 29.54 -3.54 19.34
N ALA A 111 30.63 -3.22 18.65
CA ALA A 111 31.39 -1.99 18.82
C ALA A 111 30.48 -0.79 18.58
N LYS A 112 30.46 0.17 19.51
CA LYS A 112 29.62 1.37 19.40
C LYS A 112 30.27 2.47 18.56
N ARG A 113 31.59 2.60 18.67
CA ARG A 113 32.37 3.63 17.97
C ARG A 113 33.04 3.04 16.72
N CYS A 114 33.12 3.85 15.68
CA CYS A 114 33.83 3.49 14.47
C CYS A 114 35.32 3.29 14.75
N GLY A 115 35.93 2.26 14.17
CA GLY A 115 37.33 1.88 14.42
C GLY A 115 37.57 1.16 15.76
N SER A 116 36.59 1.11 16.66
CA SER A 116 36.72 0.31 17.90
C SER A 116 36.48 -1.17 17.64
N SER A 117 37.14 -2.00 18.44
CA SER A 117 36.97 -3.45 18.38
C SER A 117 35.94 -3.96 19.37
N ALA A 118 35.17 -4.97 18.98
CA ALA A 118 34.31 -5.73 19.88
C ALA A 118 34.35 -7.22 19.56
N MET A 119 33.54 -8.02 20.26
CA MET A 119 33.42 -9.44 20.00
C MET A 119 32.15 -9.73 19.19
N GLN A 120 32.29 -10.59 18.18
CA GLN A 120 31.19 -11.24 17.47
C GLN A 120 31.12 -12.69 17.85
N THR A 121 29.93 -13.27 17.73
CA THR A 121 29.68 -14.66 18.03
C THR A 121 29.02 -15.37 16.86
N SER A 122 29.43 -16.60 16.61
CA SER A 122 28.78 -17.54 15.69
C SER A 122 28.36 -18.77 16.49
N THR A 123 27.17 -19.28 16.22
CA THR A 123 26.59 -20.43 16.91
C THR A 123 26.24 -21.54 15.93
N ARG A 124 26.21 -22.77 16.41
CA ARG A 124 25.67 -23.93 15.70
C ARG A 124 24.85 -24.75 16.68
N HIS A 125 23.94 -25.56 16.16
CA HIS A 125 23.13 -26.43 17.00
C HIS A 125 23.31 -27.89 16.61
N ARG A 126 22.90 -28.77 17.51
CA ARG A 126 22.86 -30.21 17.27
C ARG A 126 21.61 -30.55 16.46
N ILE A 127 21.78 -31.25 15.35
CA ILE A 127 20.68 -31.73 14.49
C ILE A 127 20.23 -33.10 14.97
N THR A 128 21.17 -34.03 15.15
CA THR A 128 20.89 -35.37 15.64
C THR A 128 21.75 -35.65 16.86
N THR A 129 21.17 -36.33 17.84
CA THR A 129 21.91 -36.81 19.01
C THR A 129 22.73 -38.04 18.63
N GLU A 130 23.89 -38.13 19.27
CA GLU A 130 24.71 -39.33 19.31
C GLU A 130 23.87 -40.55 19.71
N LYS A 131 24.17 -41.68 19.09
CA LYS A 131 23.63 -42.98 19.47
C LYS A 131 24.78 -43.87 19.86
N CYS A 132 24.51 -44.83 20.74
CA CYS A 132 25.40 -45.98 20.89
C CYS A 132 26.82 -45.61 21.32
N GLY A 133 26.95 -44.72 22.29
CA GLY A 133 28.26 -44.26 22.80
C GLY A 133 29.02 -43.35 21.83
N GLY A 134 28.38 -42.88 20.77
CA GLY A 134 28.94 -41.86 19.89
C GLY A 134 29.26 -40.58 20.65
N TRP A 135 30.20 -39.81 20.14
CA TRP A 135 30.66 -38.57 20.76
C TRP A 135 30.02 -37.34 20.11
N CYS A 136 29.86 -36.29 20.90
CA CYS A 136 29.46 -34.97 20.42
C CYS A 136 30.30 -33.90 21.10
N THR A 137 30.79 -32.95 20.31
CA THR A 137 31.46 -31.76 20.86
C THR A 137 30.49 -30.92 21.67
N THR A 138 31.01 -30.28 22.71
CA THR A 138 30.29 -29.32 23.55
C THR A 138 30.42 -27.88 23.05
N ILE A 139 31.19 -27.65 21.98
CA ILE A 139 31.46 -26.30 21.45
C ILE A 139 30.39 -25.95 20.41
N PHE A 140 29.36 -25.24 20.88
CA PHE A 140 28.25 -24.72 20.07
C PHE A 140 28.37 -23.22 19.78
N ARG A 141 29.39 -22.57 20.33
CA ARG A 141 29.62 -21.13 20.24
C ARG A 141 31.10 -20.86 20.03
N LYS A 142 31.43 -20.01 19.06
CA LYS A 142 32.77 -19.45 18.91
C LYS A 142 32.72 -17.93 18.83
N THR A 143 33.74 -17.27 19.36
CA THR A 143 33.85 -15.82 19.38
C THR A 143 35.06 -15.37 18.57
N GLN A 144 34.97 -14.17 17.99
CA GLN A 144 36.10 -13.52 17.33
C GLN A 144 36.06 -12.01 17.52
N LYS A 145 37.22 -11.37 17.42
CA LYS A 145 37.36 -9.91 17.44
C LYS A 145 36.90 -9.33 16.10
N CYS A 146 36.07 -8.30 16.14
CA CYS A 146 35.61 -7.52 14.99
C CYS A 146 36.00 -6.06 15.17
N ILE A 147 36.16 -5.32 14.07
CA ILE A 147 36.34 -3.86 14.07
C ILE A 147 35.14 -3.25 13.35
N ARG A 148 34.51 -2.24 13.95
CA ARG A 148 33.38 -1.55 13.30
C ARG A 148 33.89 -0.60 12.21
N GLY A 149 33.85 -1.10 10.97
CA GLY A 149 34.21 -0.36 9.76
C GLY A 149 33.03 0.34 9.08
N PRO A 150 33.29 1.04 7.96
CA PRO A 150 32.25 1.65 7.13
C PRO A 150 31.31 0.59 6.57
N ALA A 151 30.01 0.78 6.78
CA ALA A 151 28.97 -0.03 6.16
C ALA A 151 28.03 0.87 5.35
N ASN A 152 27.91 0.56 4.07
CA ASN A 152 26.96 1.24 3.19
C ASN A 152 25.52 0.93 3.62
N CYS A 153 24.59 1.80 3.23
CA CYS A 153 23.19 1.53 3.48
C CYS A 153 22.68 0.36 2.63
N GLU A 154 21.63 -0.29 3.12
CA GLU A 154 20.82 -1.18 2.32
C GLU A 154 19.47 -0.50 2.08
N LEU A 155 18.95 -0.64 0.86
CA LEU A 155 17.69 -0.03 0.44
C LEU A 155 16.64 -1.13 0.22
N SER A 156 15.38 -0.81 0.50
CA SER A 156 14.27 -1.69 0.16
C SER A 156 14.17 -1.84 -1.36
N SER A 157 13.46 -2.88 -1.79
CA SER A 157 12.90 -2.90 -3.15
C SER A 157 12.02 -1.67 -3.37
N TRP A 158 11.90 -1.28 -4.64
CA TRP A 158 10.98 -0.23 -5.07
C TRP A 158 9.53 -0.67 -4.83
N SER A 159 8.69 0.26 -4.36
CA SER A 159 7.26 0.05 -4.27
C SER A 159 6.65 -0.15 -5.65
N GLU A 160 5.45 -0.72 -5.69
CA GLU A 160 4.58 -0.63 -6.86
C GLU A 160 4.40 0.84 -7.28
N TRP A 161 4.19 1.03 -8.58
CA TRP A 161 3.97 2.37 -9.14
C TRP A 161 2.62 2.93 -8.68
N SER A 162 2.62 4.20 -8.27
CA SER A 162 1.37 4.92 -7.98
C SER A 162 0.45 4.93 -9.20
N THR A 163 -0.84 5.23 -8.99
CA THR A 163 -1.74 5.49 -10.11
C THR A 163 -1.25 6.66 -10.96
N CYS A 164 -1.54 6.61 -12.26
CA CYS A 164 -1.17 7.69 -13.19
C CYS A 164 -1.95 8.95 -12.84
N ASN A 165 -1.27 10.06 -12.55
CA ASN A 165 -1.91 11.34 -12.22
C ASN A 165 -2.42 12.11 -13.46
N GLY A 166 -2.49 11.46 -14.63
CA GLY A 166 -3.04 12.04 -15.85
C GLY A 166 -4.52 12.37 -15.68
N THR A 167 -4.90 13.58 -16.07
CA THR A 167 -6.26 14.11 -15.97
C THR A 167 -6.82 14.38 -17.37
N VAL A 168 -8.13 14.67 -17.47
CA VAL A 168 -8.78 15.11 -18.71
C VAL A 168 -8.02 16.31 -19.31
N CYS A 169 -7.55 17.21 -18.45
CA CYS A 169 -6.82 18.42 -18.85
C CYS A 169 -5.43 18.15 -19.41
N THR A 170 -4.83 17.01 -19.10
CA THR A 170 -3.53 16.58 -19.64
C THR A 170 -3.67 15.49 -20.70
N ALA A 171 -4.89 15.31 -21.25
CA ALA A 171 -5.21 14.25 -22.20
C ALA A 171 -4.79 12.86 -21.71
N GLY A 172 -4.84 12.64 -20.39
CA GLY A 172 -4.42 11.38 -19.77
C GLY A 172 -2.91 11.20 -19.63
N HIS A 173 -2.08 12.12 -20.13
CA HIS A 173 -0.65 12.12 -19.84
C HIS A 173 -0.40 12.57 -18.41
N GLY A 174 0.44 11.84 -17.70
CA GLY A 174 0.79 12.16 -16.34
C GLY A 174 2.09 11.52 -15.93
N THR A 175 2.27 11.42 -14.62
CA THR A 175 3.42 10.79 -14.00
C THR A 175 2.97 9.79 -12.94
N GLN A 176 3.78 8.75 -12.76
CA GLN A 176 3.70 7.82 -11.66
C GLN A 176 4.97 7.90 -10.83
N VAL A 177 4.82 7.63 -9.53
CA VAL A 177 5.91 7.66 -8.57
C VAL A 177 6.06 6.28 -7.95
N SER A 178 7.29 5.82 -7.80
CA SER A 178 7.66 4.66 -7.00
C SER A 178 8.65 5.09 -5.92
N LEU A 179 8.49 4.55 -4.73
CA LEU A 179 9.23 4.92 -3.53
C LEU A 179 10.00 3.72 -2.99
N ARG A 180 11.15 3.98 -2.37
CA ARG A 180 11.87 3.00 -1.56
C ARG A 180 12.42 3.68 -0.32
N HIS A 181 12.78 2.92 0.68
CA HIS A 181 13.35 3.46 1.92
C HIS A 181 14.67 2.75 2.26
N LYS A 182 15.40 3.30 3.23
CA LYS A 182 16.61 2.65 3.76
C LYS A 182 16.18 1.55 4.74
N THR A 183 16.52 0.30 4.46
CA THR A 183 16.31 -0.83 5.38
C THR A 183 17.42 -0.88 6.42
N ILE A 184 18.66 -0.59 6.00
CA ILE A 184 19.82 -0.46 6.89
C ILE A 184 20.42 0.93 6.67
N LYS A 185 20.61 1.68 7.76
CA LYS A 185 21.28 2.97 7.71
C LYS A 185 22.79 2.75 7.57
N GLU A 186 23.41 3.60 6.76
CA GLU A 186 24.86 3.69 6.67
C GLU A 186 25.49 3.95 8.05
N THR A 187 26.68 3.36 8.27
CA THR A 187 27.44 3.57 9.51
C THR A 187 28.91 3.83 9.19
N CYS A 188 29.57 4.58 10.07
CA CYS A 188 31.02 4.82 10.01
C CYS A 188 31.52 5.39 8.68
N GLY A 189 30.81 6.37 8.14
CA GLY A 189 31.18 7.00 6.87
C GLY A 189 30.82 6.18 5.63
N GLY A 190 30.05 5.10 5.78
CA GLY A 190 29.44 4.41 4.65
C GLY A 190 28.58 5.33 3.81
N THR A 191 28.46 4.99 2.53
CA THR A 191 27.73 5.80 1.55
C THR A 191 26.34 5.22 1.30
N CYS A 192 25.44 6.08 0.86
CA CYS A 192 24.09 5.67 0.49
C CYS A 192 23.57 6.54 -0.65
N THR A 193 22.86 5.94 -1.60
CA THR A 193 22.17 6.73 -2.64
C THR A 193 21.08 7.56 -1.97
N SER A 194 20.98 8.84 -2.32
CA SER A 194 19.89 9.73 -1.87
C SER A 194 18.61 9.52 -2.66
N THR A 195 18.64 8.76 -3.76
CA THR A 195 17.49 8.55 -4.64
C THR A 195 16.52 7.53 -4.06
N LEU A 196 15.57 8.04 -3.27
CA LEU A 196 14.48 7.29 -2.64
C LEU A 196 13.15 7.40 -3.40
N ARG A 197 13.09 8.24 -4.44
CA ARG A 197 11.91 8.50 -5.26
C ARG A 197 12.27 8.37 -6.74
N LYS A 198 11.54 7.54 -7.46
CA LYS A 198 11.62 7.43 -8.92
C LYS A 198 10.31 7.92 -9.53
N THR A 199 10.41 8.67 -10.62
CA THR A 199 9.25 9.17 -11.37
C THR A 199 9.32 8.64 -12.80
N ARG A 200 8.18 8.27 -13.38
CA ARG A 200 8.06 7.92 -14.80
C ARG A 200 6.84 8.58 -15.42
N ASN A 201 6.88 8.80 -16.73
CA ASN A 201 5.72 9.26 -17.48
C ASN A 201 4.74 8.10 -17.69
N CYS A 202 3.46 8.42 -17.77
CA CYS A 202 2.38 7.47 -18.02
C CYS A 202 1.31 8.12 -18.89
N THR A 203 0.52 7.28 -19.56
CA THR A 203 -0.65 7.70 -20.33
C THR A 203 -1.84 6.86 -19.88
N LYS A 204 -2.93 7.51 -19.51
CA LYS A 204 -4.19 6.88 -19.09
C LYS A 204 -5.24 7.13 -20.17
N SER A 205 -5.96 6.09 -20.60
CA SER A 205 -7.06 6.26 -21.53
C SER A 205 -8.20 7.02 -20.84
N ILE A 206 -8.51 8.20 -21.35
CA ILE A 206 -9.60 9.05 -20.88
C ILE A 206 -10.54 9.28 -22.06
N THR A 207 -11.77 8.78 -21.93
CA THR A 207 -12.78 8.83 -22.99
C THR A 207 -13.56 10.15 -23.01
N ARG A 208 -13.52 10.93 -21.94
CA ARG A 208 -14.21 12.23 -21.84
C ARG A 208 -13.30 13.36 -22.31
N LYS A 209 -13.84 14.24 -23.15
CA LYS A 209 -13.19 15.47 -23.60
C LYS A 209 -13.35 16.58 -22.56
N ALA A 210 -12.38 17.48 -22.48
CA ALA A 210 -12.43 18.63 -21.60
C ALA A 210 -13.63 19.52 -21.94
N VAL A 211 -14.37 19.95 -20.92
CA VAL A 211 -15.49 20.89 -21.10
C VAL A 211 -14.96 22.32 -21.24
N GLU A 212 -15.17 22.92 -22.41
CA GLU A 212 -14.95 24.35 -22.66
C GLU A 212 -16.06 25.18 -21.97
N CYS A 213 -15.73 26.41 -21.54
CA CYS A 213 -16.72 27.29 -20.92
C CYS A 213 -17.86 27.61 -21.89
N GLN A 214 -19.09 27.54 -21.40
CA GLN A 214 -20.25 28.05 -22.13
C GLN A 214 -20.68 29.39 -21.56
N LEU A 215 -21.13 30.30 -22.43
CA LEU A 215 -21.53 31.65 -22.05
C LEU A 215 -23.02 31.87 -22.25
N SER A 216 -23.60 32.74 -21.44
CA SER A 216 -24.96 33.23 -21.65
C SER A 216 -25.03 34.09 -22.92
N PRO A 217 -26.25 34.35 -23.43
CA PRO A 217 -26.47 35.48 -24.33
C PRO A 217 -25.92 36.78 -23.73
N TRP A 218 -25.59 37.72 -24.61
CA TRP A 218 -25.20 39.06 -24.19
C TRP A 218 -26.38 39.77 -23.52
N SER A 219 -26.10 40.56 -22.49
CA SER A 219 -27.06 41.54 -22.00
C SER A 219 -27.36 42.57 -23.09
N GLU A 220 -28.47 43.28 -22.93
CA GLU A 220 -28.70 44.52 -23.63
C GLU A 220 -27.56 45.53 -23.39
N TRP A 221 -27.41 46.46 -24.33
CA TRP A 221 -26.43 47.54 -24.20
C TRP A 221 -26.83 48.47 -23.06
N GLY A 222 -25.92 48.69 -22.12
CA GLY A 222 -26.12 49.70 -21.08
C GLY A 222 -26.12 51.12 -21.63
N ASP A 223 -26.38 52.10 -20.76
CA ASP A 223 -26.40 53.51 -21.13
C ASP A 223 -25.07 53.99 -21.74
N CYS A 224 -25.16 55.01 -22.59
CA CYS A 224 -23.99 55.63 -23.22
C CYS A 224 -23.21 56.44 -22.17
N LYS A 225 -22.20 55.81 -21.57
CA LYS A 225 -21.34 56.46 -20.57
C LYS A 225 -20.29 57.31 -21.27
N ARG A 226 -20.18 58.57 -20.85
CA ARG A 226 -19.19 59.52 -21.37
C ARG A 226 -18.25 59.92 -20.24
N THR A 227 -16.96 59.96 -20.51
CA THR A 227 -15.91 60.34 -19.54
C THR A 227 -15.27 61.69 -19.87
N SER A 228 -15.63 62.29 -21.01
CA SER A 228 -15.13 63.58 -21.49
C SER A 228 -16.24 64.39 -22.11
N CYS A 229 -16.03 65.70 -22.26
CA CYS A 229 -16.94 66.64 -22.93
C CYS A 229 -16.97 66.41 -24.45
N LYS A 230 -17.52 65.28 -24.89
CA LYS A 230 -17.67 64.89 -26.30
C LYS A 230 -19.06 64.28 -26.51
N LEU A 231 -19.57 64.32 -27.74
CA LEU A 231 -20.85 63.68 -28.09
C LEU A 231 -20.75 62.15 -28.12
N SER A 232 -19.54 61.63 -28.35
CA SER A 232 -19.23 60.20 -28.33
C SER A 232 -19.05 59.67 -26.89
N GLY A 233 -19.62 58.51 -26.60
CA GLY A 233 -19.40 57.74 -25.40
C GLY A 233 -19.13 56.27 -25.69
N ILE A 234 -19.11 55.47 -24.63
CA ILE A 234 -18.95 54.03 -24.69
C ILE A 234 -20.15 53.37 -24.03
N GLN A 235 -20.80 52.46 -24.76
CA GLN A 235 -21.73 51.50 -24.18
C GLN A 235 -20.99 50.21 -23.88
N THR A 236 -21.36 49.57 -22.76
CA THR A 236 -20.82 48.28 -22.35
C THR A 236 -21.97 47.31 -22.20
N ARG A 237 -21.79 46.09 -22.72
CA ARG A 237 -22.64 44.94 -22.42
C ARG A 237 -21.81 43.82 -21.84
N THR A 238 -22.47 42.94 -21.09
CA THR A 238 -21.79 41.85 -20.39
C THR A 238 -22.50 40.53 -20.62
N ARG A 239 -21.76 39.43 -20.49
CA ARG A 239 -22.31 38.07 -20.45
C ARG A 239 -21.61 37.29 -19.36
N LYS A 240 -22.25 36.22 -18.89
CA LYS A 240 -21.73 35.41 -17.79
C LYS A 240 -21.41 34.01 -18.29
N LYS A 241 -20.51 33.31 -17.60
CA LYS A 241 -20.30 31.87 -17.83
C LYS A 241 -21.50 31.10 -17.28
N THR A 242 -22.13 30.29 -18.12
CA THR A 242 -23.24 29.40 -17.74
C THR A 242 -22.72 28.04 -17.29
N VAL A 243 -21.64 27.57 -17.91
CA VAL A 243 -20.93 26.35 -17.53
C VAL A 243 -19.49 26.70 -17.20
N LYS A 244 -19.06 26.28 -16.02
CA LYS A 244 -17.68 26.46 -15.57
C LYS A 244 -16.78 25.51 -16.34
N GLU A 245 -15.67 26.02 -16.87
CA GLU A 245 -14.62 25.19 -17.46
C GLU A 245 -14.11 24.13 -16.48
N GLU A 246 -13.86 22.93 -17.00
CA GLU A 246 -13.24 21.83 -16.24
C GLU A 246 -11.71 22.01 -16.14
N CYS A 247 -11.11 22.63 -17.16
CA CYS A 247 -9.67 22.83 -17.28
C CYS A 247 -9.29 24.32 -17.34
N PRO A 248 -8.25 24.76 -16.61
CA PRO A 248 -7.80 26.15 -16.62
C PRO A 248 -7.31 26.59 -18.02
N GLY A 249 -7.63 27.82 -18.41
CA GLY A 249 -7.17 28.42 -19.68
C GLY A 249 -8.02 28.09 -20.92
N THR A 250 -9.07 27.28 -20.80
CA THR A 250 -9.91 26.86 -21.94
C THR A 250 -10.93 27.90 -22.39
N CYS A 251 -11.19 28.93 -21.58
CA CYS A 251 -12.20 29.94 -21.90
C CYS A 251 -11.61 31.09 -22.72
N LYS A 252 -11.66 30.98 -24.05
CA LYS A 252 -11.14 31.99 -24.99
C LYS A 252 -12.05 33.21 -25.20
N TYR A 253 -13.27 33.18 -24.67
CA TYR A 253 -14.30 34.15 -24.98
C TYR A 253 -14.33 35.34 -24.00
N ALA A 254 -14.45 36.56 -24.53
CA ALA A 254 -14.57 37.78 -23.71
C ALA A 254 -15.93 37.86 -22.97
N LEU A 255 -15.91 38.31 -21.71
CA LEU A 255 -17.10 38.49 -20.86
C LEU A 255 -17.69 39.91 -20.94
N HIS A 256 -16.92 40.85 -21.48
CA HIS A 256 -17.30 42.25 -21.63
C HIS A 256 -17.06 42.67 -23.07
N GLN A 257 -17.98 43.46 -23.62
CA GLN A 257 -17.83 44.07 -24.92
C GLN A 257 -18.24 45.53 -24.84
N THR A 258 -17.46 46.38 -25.51
CA THR A 258 -17.71 47.81 -25.61
C THR A 258 -17.99 48.19 -27.05
N LYS A 259 -18.83 49.21 -27.25
CA LYS A 259 -19.00 49.88 -28.54
C LYS A 259 -19.09 51.38 -28.34
N LEU A 260 -18.76 52.14 -29.39
CA LEU A 260 -18.98 53.57 -29.43
C LEU A 260 -20.48 53.87 -29.56
N CYS A 261 -20.92 54.93 -28.90
CA CYS A 261 -22.27 55.48 -29.00
C CYS A 261 -22.19 56.99 -29.17
N THR A 262 -23.18 57.58 -29.83
CA THR A 262 -23.35 59.02 -29.92
C THR A 262 -24.71 59.36 -29.33
N GLN A 263 -24.80 60.46 -28.58
CA GLN A 263 -26.11 61.04 -28.27
C GLN A 263 -26.10 62.54 -28.61
N PRO A 264 -27.27 63.12 -28.91
CA PRO A 264 -27.39 64.45 -29.51
C PRO A 264 -27.06 65.59 -28.56
N ARG A 265 -26.85 65.32 -27.26
CA ARG A 265 -26.57 66.31 -26.22
C ARG A 265 -25.23 66.06 -25.56
N LEU A 266 -24.55 67.13 -25.16
CA LEU A 266 -23.33 67.06 -24.37
C LEU A 266 -23.63 66.58 -22.93
N PRO A 267 -22.75 65.77 -22.32
CA PRO A 267 -22.91 65.35 -20.93
C PRO A 267 -22.62 66.49 -19.96
N CYS A 268 -23.39 66.57 -18.87
CA CYS A 268 -23.08 67.45 -17.74
C CYS A 268 -22.36 66.66 -16.66
N PHE A 269 -21.11 67.01 -16.37
CA PHE A 269 -20.33 66.40 -15.30
C PHE A 269 -20.52 67.14 -13.97
N ASN A 270 -20.05 66.54 -12.87
CA ASN A 270 -19.96 67.17 -11.53
C ASN A 270 -21.29 67.76 -11.01
N GLY A 271 -22.40 67.07 -11.25
CA GLY A 271 -23.73 67.51 -10.80
C GLY A 271 -24.33 68.67 -11.60
N GLY A 272 -23.74 69.04 -12.75
CA GLY A 272 -24.32 70.03 -13.65
C GLY A 272 -25.65 69.59 -14.24
N THR A 273 -26.52 70.54 -14.57
CA THR A 273 -27.86 70.28 -15.15
C THR A 273 -27.94 70.79 -16.58
N TYR A 274 -28.51 69.97 -17.46
CA TYR A 274 -28.72 70.38 -18.86
C TYR A 274 -29.91 71.34 -18.95
N LYS A 275 -29.72 72.49 -19.60
CA LYS A 275 -30.81 73.41 -19.93
C LYS A 275 -30.92 73.56 -21.45
N PRO A 276 -32.10 73.37 -22.05
CA PRO A 276 -32.27 73.39 -23.50
C PRO A 276 -32.02 74.77 -24.13
N ASN A 277 -32.17 75.86 -23.36
CA ASN A 277 -32.05 77.23 -23.86
C ASN A 277 -30.60 77.76 -23.88
N ILE A 278 -29.63 76.97 -23.43
CA ILE A 278 -28.21 77.31 -23.43
C ILE A 278 -27.50 76.15 -24.13
N THR A 279 -26.62 76.43 -25.09
CA THR A 279 -25.77 75.40 -25.73
C THR A 279 -24.71 74.91 -24.74
N GLY A 280 -25.12 74.18 -23.71
CA GLY A 280 -24.25 73.66 -22.65
C GLY A 280 -24.97 73.28 -21.36
N CYS A 281 -24.18 73.00 -20.32
CA CYS A 281 -24.63 72.64 -18.99
C CYS A 281 -24.55 73.84 -18.03
N VAL A 282 -25.48 73.91 -17.08
CA VAL A 282 -25.36 74.81 -15.92
C VAL A 282 -24.53 74.11 -14.86
N CYS A 283 -23.41 74.72 -14.50
CA CYS A 283 -22.39 74.12 -13.64
C CYS A 283 -22.56 74.53 -12.19
N MET A 284 -22.21 73.60 -11.29
CA MET A 284 -22.03 73.91 -9.87
C MET A 284 -20.78 74.78 -9.67
N GLN A 285 -20.74 75.53 -8.57
CA GLN A 285 -19.66 76.47 -8.26
C GLN A 285 -18.29 75.77 -8.26
N GLY A 286 -17.29 76.36 -8.94
CA GLY A 286 -15.95 75.79 -9.10
C GLY A 286 -15.75 74.94 -10.37
N TYR A 287 -16.81 74.70 -11.14
CA TYR A 287 -16.75 74.05 -12.45
C TYR A 287 -17.27 74.98 -13.55
N TYR A 288 -16.72 74.85 -14.77
CA TYR A 288 -17.03 75.77 -15.87
C TYR A 288 -16.90 75.07 -17.22
N GLY A 289 -17.22 75.82 -18.29
CA GLY A 289 -17.29 75.31 -19.65
C GLY A 289 -18.60 74.57 -19.93
N VAL A 290 -18.80 74.21 -21.20
CA VAL A 290 -20.07 73.65 -21.71
C VAL A 290 -20.47 72.29 -21.13
N CYS A 291 -19.56 71.60 -20.44
CA CYS A 291 -19.80 70.31 -19.77
C CYS A 291 -19.45 70.29 -18.27
N CYS A 292 -19.17 71.44 -17.65
CA CYS A 292 -18.85 71.54 -16.21
C CYS A 292 -17.61 70.75 -15.78
N LEU A 293 -16.50 71.03 -16.46
CA LEU A 293 -15.18 70.48 -16.12
C LEU A 293 -14.37 71.52 -15.32
N GLN A 294 -13.27 71.07 -14.73
CA GLN A 294 -12.28 71.93 -14.07
C GLN A 294 -11.19 72.26 -15.11
N SER A 295 -10.69 73.49 -15.20
CA SER A 295 -9.60 73.87 -16.10
C SER A 295 -8.36 73.16 -15.62
N SER A 296 -7.76 72.42 -16.54
CA SER A 296 -6.33 72.25 -16.55
C SER A 296 -5.73 73.52 -17.18
N GLU A 297 -5.21 74.44 -16.36
CA GLU A 297 -3.89 75.10 -16.54
C GLU A 297 -3.77 76.37 -15.68
N SER A 298 -2.86 76.30 -14.71
CA SER A 298 -2.03 77.44 -14.30
C SER A 298 -0.66 76.88 -13.93
N SER A 299 0.27 76.92 -14.88
CA SER A 299 1.70 76.90 -14.60
C SER A 299 2.12 78.24 -13.99
N ASP A 300 3.09 78.14 -13.08
CA ASP A 300 3.96 79.16 -12.52
C ASP A 300 3.45 80.02 -11.35
N GLY A 301 3.85 79.57 -10.17
CA GLY A 301 3.78 80.25 -8.88
C GLY A 301 4.43 79.37 -7.82
N LEU A 302 5.75 79.16 -7.92
CA LEU A 302 6.58 78.50 -6.91
C LEU A 302 6.54 79.30 -5.60
N GLY A 303 5.57 78.96 -4.75
CA GLY A 303 5.42 79.43 -3.38
C GLY A 303 5.16 78.23 -2.49
N ASN A 304 6.25 77.72 -1.94
CA ASN A 304 6.38 76.51 -1.14
C ASN A 304 5.32 76.41 -0.02
N ARG A 305 4.40 75.44 -0.11
CA ARG A 305 3.69 74.89 1.06
C ARG A 305 3.90 73.39 1.11
N ASP A 306 4.86 73.08 1.96
CA ASP A 306 5.33 71.78 2.38
C ASP A 306 4.17 70.87 2.84
N SER A 307 3.79 69.94 1.97
CA SER A 307 3.05 68.74 2.37
C SER A 307 4.06 67.60 2.34
N THR A 308 4.77 67.46 3.45
CA THR A 308 5.65 66.32 3.74
C THR A 308 4.83 65.04 3.72
N LYS A 309 4.67 64.45 2.53
CA LYS A 309 4.54 63.01 2.38
C LYS A 309 5.86 62.44 2.84
N THR A 310 5.88 61.96 4.08
CA THR A 310 6.91 61.08 4.61
C THR A 310 7.01 59.85 3.69
N GLY A 311 7.91 59.94 2.72
CA GLY A 311 8.46 58.79 2.04
C GLY A 311 9.22 57.98 3.09
N GLY A 312 8.63 56.87 3.51
CA GLY A 312 9.34 55.87 4.30
C GLY A 312 10.50 55.33 3.46
N LEU A 313 11.72 55.74 3.79
CA LEU A 313 12.93 55.17 3.24
C LEU A 313 13.04 53.73 3.78
N THR A 314 12.81 52.73 2.91
CA THR A 314 13.02 51.33 3.28
C THR A 314 14.41 50.95 2.80
N ILE A 315 15.38 50.87 3.71
CA ILE A 315 16.72 50.35 3.40
C ILE A 315 16.69 48.83 3.61
N SER A 316 16.86 48.08 2.53
CA SER A 316 17.04 46.62 2.58
C SER A 316 18.54 46.29 2.59
N ILE A 317 19.04 45.76 3.71
CA ILE A 317 20.39 45.19 3.80
C ILE A 317 20.24 43.67 3.69
N SER A 318 20.90 43.08 2.69
CA SER A 318 20.88 41.63 2.47
C SER A 318 22.09 41.01 3.16
N ILE A 319 21.87 40.15 4.16
CA ILE A 319 22.92 39.31 4.75
C ILE A 319 22.47 37.84 4.62
N SER A 320 23.37 36.99 4.15
CA SER A 320 23.17 35.55 3.96
C SER A 320 22.79 34.87 5.27
N GLY A 321 21.55 34.36 5.37
CA GLY A 321 21.10 33.66 6.59
C GLY A 321 19.59 33.53 6.81
N GLY A 322 18.71 33.98 5.91
CA GLY A 322 17.28 33.65 5.97
C GLY A 322 16.44 34.44 6.97
N VAL A 323 16.93 35.56 7.50
CA VAL A 323 16.15 36.49 8.35
C VAL A 323 16.23 37.91 7.76
N VAL A 324 15.08 38.52 7.49
CA VAL A 324 14.98 39.92 7.02
C VAL A 324 14.44 40.78 8.16
N PHE A 325 15.19 41.81 8.54
CA PHE A 325 14.80 42.79 9.56
C PHE A 325 14.17 44.02 8.91
N TYR A 326 13.07 44.52 9.47
CA TYR A 326 12.43 45.77 9.06
C TYR A 326 12.60 46.81 10.17
N LEU A 327 13.06 48.01 9.80
CA LEU A 327 13.06 49.18 10.66
C LEU A 327 11.96 50.13 10.19
N GLN A 328 10.98 50.39 11.05
CA GLN A 328 10.00 51.43 10.82
C GLN A 328 10.08 52.45 11.96
N ALA A 329 10.32 53.70 11.58
CA ALA A 329 10.34 54.85 12.48
C ALA A 329 9.20 55.79 12.10
N GLU A 330 8.40 56.19 13.08
CA GLU A 330 7.36 57.21 12.93
C GLU A 330 7.67 58.42 13.81
N LYS A 331 7.47 59.61 13.24
CA LYS A 331 7.68 60.91 13.90
C LYS A 331 6.35 61.37 14.50
N LEU A 332 6.32 61.59 15.81
CA LEU A 332 5.12 62.10 16.50
C LEU A 332 5.09 63.63 16.49
N ALA A 333 3.89 64.20 16.63
CA ALA A 333 3.56 65.62 16.40
C ALA A 333 4.34 66.66 17.24
N HIS A 334 5.18 66.23 18.20
CA HIS A 334 6.03 67.10 19.02
C HIS A 334 7.54 66.90 18.80
N GLY A 335 7.96 66.27 17.70
CA GLY A 335 9.37 66.24 17.29
C GLY A 335 10.22 65.08 17.83
N ASN A 336 9.65 64.16 18.62
CA ASN A 336 10.33 62.94 19.05
C ASN A 336 10.02 61.72 18.15
N TRP A 337 11.01 60.83 18.01
CA TRP A 337 10.95 59.61 17.18
C TRP A 337 10.66 58.37 18.03
N LYS A 338 9.81 57.47 17.53
CA LYS A 338 9.55 56.16 18.14
C LYS A 338 9.92 55.06 17.14
N SER A 339 10.83 54.16 17.51
CA SER A 339 11.23 53.01 16.69
C SER A 339 10.62 51.72 17.23
N HIS A 340 10.12 50.87 16.34
CA HIS A 340 9.70 49.51 16.67
C HIS A 340 10.59 48.50 15.93
N PHE A 341 11.09 47.51 16.66
CA PHE A 341 11.82 46.37 16.12
C PHE A 341 10.91 45.16 16.10
N TYR A 342 10.78 44.49 14.94
CA TYR A 342 10.17 43.17 14.89
C TYR A 342 10.84 42.28 13.82
N ALA A 343 11.21 41.07 14.23
CA ALA A 343 11.74 40.01 13.37
C ALA A 343 10.61 39.04 13.01
N LYS A 344 10.55 38.60 11.74
CA LYS A 344 9.55 37.63 11.27
C LYS A 344 10.23 36.52 10.49
N GLU A 345 10.10 35.30 11.00
CA GLU A 345 10.52 34.07 10.32
C GLU A 345 9.47 33.71 9.26
N VAL A 346 9.89 33.59 8.00
CA VAL A 346 8.98 33.33 6.87
C VAL A 346 9.12 31.88 6.44
N THR A 347 8.19 31.02 6.85
CA THR A 347 7.95 29.72 6.21
C THR A 347 6.94 29.86 5.07
N PRO A 348 7.03 29.05 4.00
CA PRO A 348 6.32 29.31 2.75
C PRO A 348 4.89 28.76 2.81
N ARG A 349 3.94 29.53 3.38
CA ARG A 349 2.49 29.42 3.11
C ARG A 349 1.73 30.52 3.84
N THR A 350 1.43 31.61 3.13
CA THR A 350 0.14 32.36 3.09
C THR A 350 0.38 33.83 2.70
N VAL A 351 0.24 34.14 1.41
CA VAL A 351 -0.03 35.51 0.94
C VAL A 351 -1.30 35.46 0.12
N LYS A 352 -2.40 35.97 0.70
CA LYS A 352 -3.38 36.87 0.04
C LYS A 352 -4.57 37.11 0.97
N SER A 353 -4.57 38.25 1.64
CA SER A 353 -5.74 39.15 1.77
C SER A 353 -5.48 40.17 2.87
N TRP A 354 -5.67 41.46 2.54
CA TRP A 354 -5.89 42.68 3.34
C TRP A 354 -5.00 43.79 2.75
N ARG A 355 -5.49 44.61 1.81
CA ARG A 355 -6.47 45.68 2.07
C ARG A 355 -7.51 45.84 0.94
N ARG A 356 -8.78 45.77 1.31
CA ARG A 356 -9.83 46.81 1.17
C ARG A 356 -11.19 46.18 1.42
N GLY A 357 -12.00 46.89 2.20
CA GLY A 357 -13.23 46.42 2.80
C GLY A 357 -14.23 45.87 1.79
N HIS A 358 -14.62 44.62 2.02
CA HIS A 358 -15.97 44.16 1.77
C HIS A 358 -16.46 43.59 3.10
N ARG A 359 -17.68 43.95 3.50
CA ARG A 359 -18.43 43.26 4.57
C ARG A 359 -18.51 41.77 4.19
N ARG A 360 -17.52 40.99 4.59
CA ARG A 360 -17.57 39.53 4.55
C ARG A 360 -18.45 39.14 5.73
N ARG A 361 -19.47 38.33 5.45
CA ARG A 361 -20.18 37.60 6.49
C ARG A 361 -19.14 37.00 7.43
N ALA A 362 -19.24 37.32 8.71
CA ALA A 362 -18.37 36.74 9.72
C ALA A 362 -18.50 35.22 9.60
N CYS A 363 -17.43 34.56 9.20
CA CYS A 363 -17.38 33.11 9.28
C CYS A 363 -17.04 32.78 10.73
N THR A 364 -17.96 32.12 11.43
CA THR A 364 -17.73 31.61 12.78
C THR A 364 -16.60 30.56 12.73
N PRO A 365 -15.59 30.65 13.61
CA PRO A 365 -14.56 29.63 13.70
C PRO A 365 -15.20 28.26 13.90
N GLN A 366 -14.80 27.28 13.09
CA GLN A 366 -15.30 25.92 13.19
C GLN A 366 -14.12 24.98 13.34
N ASP A 367 -14.04 24.38 14.53
CA ASP A 367 -13.04 23.37 14.89
C ASP A 367 -13.34 22.05 14.20
N CYS A 368 -12.34 21.18 14.17
CA CYS A 368 -12.44 19.89 13.48
C CYS A 368 -13.44 18.97 14.21
N GLN A 369 -14.26 18.25 13.48
CA GLN A 369 -14.98 17.12 14.07
C GLN A 369 -14.02 15.95 14.18
N LEU A 370 -13.87 15.40 15.38
CA LEU A 370 -12.90 14.34 15.70
C LEU A 370 -13.61 12.98 15.71
N SER A 371 -12.90 11.93 15.28
CA SER A 371 -13.36 10.55 15.43
C SER A 371 -13.39 10.15 16.91
N SER A 372 -14.00 9.01 17.20
CA SER A 372 -13.79 8.33 18.48
C SER A 372 -12.30 8.02 18.70
N TRP A 373 -11.92 7.92 19.97
CA TRP A 373 -10.56 7.53 20.38
C TRP A 373 -10.25 6.10 20.00
N ASP A 374 -9.02 5.87 19.54
CA ASP A 374 -8.45 4.54 19.44
C ASP A 374 -8.25 3.93 20.84
N SER A 375 -8.03 2.61 20.88
CA SER A 375 -7.72 1.92 22.13
C SER A 375 -6.37 2.38 22.69
N TRP A 376 -6.24 2.37 24.02
CA TRP A 376 -4.98 2.70 24.70
C TRP A 376 -3.86 1.76 24.29
N SER A 377 -2.66 2.31 24.09
CA SER A 377 -1.46 1.52 23.90
C SER A 377 -1.11 0.72 25.17
N SER A 378 -0.37 -0.38 24.99
CA SER A 378 0.09 -1.18 26.13
C SER A 378 0.96 -0.35 27.07
N CYS A 379 0.76 -0.51 28.38
CA CYS A 379 1.51 0.21 29.40
C CYS A 379 3.02 -0.01 29.21
N SER A 380 3.79 1.09 29.17
CA SER A 380 5.24 1.04 28.95
C SER A 380 6.02 0.39 30.11
N ALA A 381 5.37 0.07 31.23
CA ALA A 381 5.96 -0.67 32.34
C ALA A 381 5.93 -2.19 32.10
N SER A 382 7.11 -2.80 32.02
CA SER A 382 7.28 -4.25 31.81
C SER A 382 7.12 -5.11 33.07
N THR A 383 6.94 -4.50 34.24
CA THR A 383 6.79 -5.18 35.54
C THR A 383 5.77 -4.48 36.45
N CYS A 384 4.96 -5.26 37.17
CA CYS A 384 4.04 -4.72 38.17
C CYS A 384 4.83 -3.97 39.25
N ARG A 385 4.40 -2.72 39.57
CA ARG A 385 4.98 -1.73 40.52
C ARG A 385 5.86 -0.60 39.94
N ARG A 386 5.98 -0.44 38.61
CA ARG A 386 6.54 0.79 38.01
C ARG A 386 5.45 1.65 37.40
N GLN A 387 5.55 2.98 37.53
CA GLN A 387 4.71 3.91 36.78
C GLN A 387 5.07 3.78 35.29
N GLY A 388 4.07 3.53 34.45
CA GLY A 388 4.18 3.48 33.01
C GLY A 388 3.18 4.43 32.37
N SER A 389 3.48 4.89 31.17
CA SER A 389 2.59 5.72 30.35
C SER A 389 1.87 4.87 29.31
N GLN A 390 0.65 5.30 28.96
CA GLN A 390 -0.16 4.74 27.89
C GLN A 390 -0.65 5.90 27.05
N SER A 391 -0.69 5.72 25.74
CA SER A 391 -1.13 6.76 24.81
C SER A 391 -2.19 6.26 23.85
N ARG A 392 -3.04 7.16 23.38
CA ARG A 392 -4.04 6.90 22.34
C ARG A 392 -4.18 8.12 21.43
N SER A 393 -4.71 7.88 20.24
CA SER A 393 -4.92 8.91 19.21
C SER A 393 -6.34 8.89 18.68
N ARG A 394 -6.73 9.98 18.01
CA ARG A 394 -7.93 10.04 17.17
C ARG A 394 -7.65 10.93 15.96
N SER A 395 -8.48 10.80 14.93
CA SER A 395 -8.29 11.50 13.65
C SER A 395 -9.37 12.56 13.43
N GLY A 396 -9.03 13.62 12.71
CA GLY A 396 -10.02 14.59 12.23
C GLY A 396 -10.87 13.99 11.11
N THR A 397 -12.19 13.96 11.29
CA THR A 397 -13.18 13.54 10.28
C THR A 397 -13.59 14.70 9.37
N SER A 398 -13.34 15.95 9.79
CA SER A 398 -13.51 17.15 8.99
C SER A 398 -12.37 18.15 9.23
N TYR A 399 -12.12 19.01 8.25
CA TYR A 399 -11.07 20.02 8.32
C TYR A 399 -11.55 21.28 9.05
N ALA A 400 -10.72 21.86 9.90
CA ALA A 400 -10.98 23.18 10.50
C ALA A 400 -11.09 24.25 9.41
N SER A 401 -12.01 25.18 9.61
CA SER A 401 -12.21 26.32 8.71
C SER A 401 -12.33 27.63 9.49
N CYS A 402 -12.07 28.73 8.79
CA CYS A 402 -12.24 30.07 9.33
C CYS A 402 -11.51 30.36 10.66
N GLY A 403 -10.33 29.75 10.85
CA GLY A 403 -9.48 29.95 12.03
C GLY A 403 -9.73 28.99 13.18
N GLY A 404 -10.58 27.97 13.01
CA GLY A 404 -10.69 26.86 13.96
C GLY A 404 -9.45 25.97 14.00
N ALA A 405 -9.36 25.08 14.99
CA ALA A 405 -8.23 24.18 15.21
C ALA A 405 -8.69 22.71 15.39
N CYS A 406 -7.80 21.76 15.10
CA CYS A 406 -7.96 20.37 15.54
C CYS A 406 -7.10 20.16 16.79
N THR A 407 -7.61 20.51 17.97
CA THR A 407 -6.92 20.22 19.24
C THR A 407 -7.25 18.80 19.72
N GLU A 408 -6.48 18.25 20.66
CA GLU A 408 -6.76 16.94 21.30
C GLU A 408 -6.75 15.72 20.36
N LEU A 409 -5.77 15.62 19.46
CA LEU A 409 -5.59 14.44 18.59
C LEU A 409 -4.79 13.30 19.26
N TYR A 410 -4.11 13.59 20.37
CA TYR A 410 -3.26 12.66 21.10
C TYR A 410 -3.43 12.85 22.61
N GLU A 411 -3.45 11.75 23.35
CA GLU A 411 -3.51 11.69 24.81
C GLU A 411 -2.47 10.66 25.29
N SER A 412 -1.73 10.95 26.37
CA SER A 412 -0.58 10.14 26.83
C SER A 412 -0.43 10.07 28.33
#